data_AF-A0A929NS57-F1
#
_entry.id   AF-A0A929NS57-F1
#
_cell.length_a   1.000
_cell.length_b   1.000
_cell.length_c   1.000
_cell.angle_alpha   90.00
_cell.angle_beta   90.00
_cell.angle_gamma   90.00
#
_symmetry.space_group_name_H-M   'P 1'
#
loop_
_entity.id
_entity.type
_entity.pdbx_description
1 polymer ?
#
loop_
_entity_poly.entity_id
_entity_poly.type
_entity_poly.pdbx_seq_one_letter_code
_entity_poly.pdbx_strand_id
1 'polypeptide(L)' 'CQQVQKRFVEEHLIQWVPSFCDKVMDMARMPFFKEMAKATKGFVDYERENLANSA' A
#
# COMPACT_ATOMS: atom_id res chain seq x y z
N CYS A 1 15.61 -12.01 -4.86
CA CYS A 1 14.76 -10.86 -5.25
C CYS A 1 14.18 -10.10 -4.05
N GLN A 2 13.98 -10.73 -2.88
CA GLN A 2 13.35 -10.12 -1.70
C GLN A 2 13.96 -8.78 -1.26
N GLN A 3 15.29 -8.61 -1.30
CA GLN A 3 15.93 -7.33 -0.98
C GLN A 3 15.53 -6.20 -1.93
N VAL A 4 15.35 -6.49 -3.22
CA VAL A 4 14.89 -5.51 -4.21
C VAL A 4 13.43 -5.15 -3.95
N GLN A 5 12.59 -6.14 -3.64
CA GLN A 5 11.18 -5.92 -3.27
C GLN A 5 11.06 -5.07 -2.00
N LYS A 6 11.83 -5.38 -0.95
CA LYS A 6 11.86 -4.62 0.29
C LYS A 6 12.21 -3.15 0.04
N ARG A 7 13.31 -2.89 -0.66
CA ARG A 7 13.70 -1.52 -1.02
C ARG A 7 12.63 -0.81 -1.83
N PHE A 8 12.03 -1.48 -2.81
CA PHE A 8 10.97 -0.87 -3.63
C PHE A 8 9.73 -0.51 -2.81
N VAL A 9 9.30 -1.39 -1.90
CA VAL A 9 8.15 -1.15 -1.03
C VAL A 9 8.43 0.00 -0.06
N GLU A 10 9.60 0.01 0.60
CA GLU A 10 9.98 1.00 1.61
C GLU A 10 10.30 2.38 1.00
N GLU A 11 11.12 2.41 -0.06
CA GLU A 11 11.60 3.65 -0.67
C GLU A 11 10.58 4.28 -1.63
N HIS A 12 9.61 3.51 -2.15
CA HIS A 12 8.65 4.01 -3.15
C HIS A 12 7.19 3.82 -2.78
N LEU A 13 6.69 2.58 -2.62
CA LEU A 13 5.24 2.36 -2.50
C LEU A 13 4.67 2.99 -1.22
N ILE A 14 5.33 2.79 -0.07
CA ILE A 14 4.86 3.34 1.22
C ILE A 14 4.85 4.87 1.24
N GLN A 15 5.70 5.52 0.44
CA GLN A 15 5.84 6.98 0.46
C GLN A 15 4.60 7.72 -0.07
N TRP A 16 3.78 7.09 -0.92
CA TRP A 16 2.65 7.76 -1.56
C TRP A 16 1.37 6.94 -1.63
N VAL A 17 1.44 5.60 -1.72
CA VAL A 17 0.25 4.75 -1.91
C VAL A 17 -0.75 4.91 -0.77
N PRO A 18 -0.37 4.88 0.53
CA PRO A 18 -1.35 5.05 1.61
C PRO A 18 -2.09 6.38 1.53
N SER A 19 -1.38 7.49 1.30
CA SER A 19 -1.98 8.82 1.16
C SER A 19 -2.88 8.93 -0.07
N PHE A 20 -2.48 8.31 -1.18
CA PHE A 20 -3.31 8.22 -2.39
C PHE A 20 -4.60 7.44 -2.12
N CYS A 21 -4.50 6.28 -1.48
CA CYS A 21 -5.65 5.46 -1.12
C CYS A 21 -6.62 6.21 -0.19
N ASP A 22 -6.11 6.98 0.78
CA ASP A 22 -6.95 7.83 1.64
C ASP A 22 -7.76 8.84 0.81
N LYS A 23 -7.12 9.53 -0.14
CA LYS A 23 -7.82 10.45 -1.06
C LYS A 23 -8.85 9.73 -1.94
N VAL A 24 -8.55 8.52 -2.41
CA VAL A 24 -9.51 7.72 -3.20
C VAL A 24 -10.71 7.32 -2.34
N MET A 25 -10.50 6.90 -1.10
CA MET A 25 -11.59 6.57 -0.18
C MET A 25 -12.50 7.78 0.10
N ASP A 26 -11.92 8.97 0.20
CA ASP A 26 -12.68 10.21 0.42
C ASP A 26 -13.44 10.64 -0.84
N MET A 27 -12.78 10.63 -2.00
CA MET A 27 -13.28 11.27 -3.22
C MET A 27 -14.05 10.34 -4.18
N ALA A 28 -13.84 9.03 -4.11
CA ALA A 28 -14.48 8.10 -5.05
C ALA A 28 -16.00 8.09 -4.84
N ARG A 29 -16.75 8.13 -5.95
CA ARG A 29 -18.22 8.07 -5.90
C ARG A 29 -18.74 6.63 -5.82
N MET A 30 -18.01 5.68 -6.40
CA MET A 30 -18.40 4.28 -6.40
C MET A 30 -17.83 3.58 -5.16
N PRO A 31 -18.66 2.91 -4.35
CA PRO A 31 -18.20 2.16 -3.17
C PRO A 31 -17.09 1.15 -3.49
N PHE A 32 -17.16 0.51 -4.66
CA PHE A 32 -16.14 -0.43 -5.14
C PHE A 32 -14.72 0.16 -5.09
N PHE A 33 -14.50 1.38 -5.59
CA PHE A 33 -13.16 1.99 -5.59
C PHE A 33 -12.69 2.38 -4.19
N LYS A 34 -13.61 2.69 -3.27
CA LYS A 34 -13.26 2.93 -1.85
C LYS A 34 -12.74 1.64 -1.21
N GLU A 35 -13.46 0.54 -1.40
CA GLU A 35 -13.05 -0.76 -0.84
C GLU A 35 -11.75 -1.27 -1.48
N MET A 36 -11.57 -1.06 -2.79
CA MET A 36 -10.30 -1.38 -3.45
C MET A 36 -9.14 -0.54 -2.90
N ALA A 37 -9.34 0.76 -2.69
CA ALA A 37 -8.31 1.61 -2.10
C ALA A 37 -7.95 1.18 -0.67
N LYS A 38 -8.95 0.81 0.14
CA LYS A 38 -8.76 0.25 1.48
C LYS A 38 -7.95 -1.04 1.46
N ALA A 39 -8.31 -1.97 0.57
CA ALA A 39 -7.60 -3.24 0.40
C ALA A 39 -6.15 -3.03 -0.06
N THR A 40 -5.92 -2.14 -1.03
CA THR A 40 -4.57 -1.80 -1.51
C THR A 40 -3.71 -1.16 -0.42
N LYS A 41 -4.27 -0.22 0.36
CA LYS A 41 -3.55 0.40 1.49
C LYS A 41 -3.10 -0.68 2.50
N GLY A 42 -4.03 -1.53 2.93
CA GLY A 42 -3.72 -2.62 3.84
C GLY A 42 -2.70 -3.62 3.29
N PHE A 43 -2.76 -3.92 1.99
CA PHE A 43 -1.79 -4.80 1.33
C PHE A 43 -0.37 -4.23 1.36
N VAL A 44 -0.18 -2.95 1.03
CA VAL A 44 1.16 -2.35 1.01
C VAL A 44 1.76 -2.27 2.41
N ASP A 45 0.95 -1.98 3.43
CA ASP A 45 1.38 -2.00 4.83
C ASP A 45 1.77 -3.43 5.27
N TYR A 46 0.94 -4.42 4.96
CA TYR A 46 1.22 -5.84 5.22
C TYR A 46 2.52 -6.32 4.55
N GLU A 47 2.73 -5.98 3.27
CA GLU A 47 3.95 -6.35 2.53
C GLU A 47 5.19 -5.74 3.16
N ARG A 48 5.13 -4.48 3.60
CA ARG A 48 6.22 -3.81 4.31
C ARG A 48 6.60 -4.59 5.58
N GLU A 49 5.61 -4.98 6.38
CA GLU A 49 5.83 -5.74 7.62
C GLU A 49 6.42 -7.12 7.35
N ASN A 50 5.89 -7.86 6.37
CA ASN A 50 6.41 -9.19 6.05
C ASN A 50 7.83 -9.16 5.51
N LEU A 51 8.15 -8.20 4.63
CA LEU A 51 9.49 -8.05 4.09
C LEU A 51 10.49 -7.55 5.14
N ALA A 52 10.02 -6.86 6.19
CA ALA A 52 10.84 -6.51 7.35
C ALA A 52 11.12 -7.73 8.24
N ASN A 53 10.14 -8.59 8.47
CA ASN A 53 10.22 -9.78 9.33
C ASN A 53 10.87 -11.01 8.66
N SER A 54 11.07 -10.96 7.34
CA SER A 54 11.71 -12.03 6.56
C SER A 54 13.24 -11.90 6.44
N ALA A 55 13.84 -10.94 7.17
CA ALA A 55 15.29 -10.68 7.21
C ALA A 55 15.91 -11.19 8.51
#